data_AF-H2XVH0-F1
#
_entry.id   AF-H2XVH0-F1
#
_cell.length_a   1.000
_cell.length_b   1.000
_cell.length_c   1.000
_cell.angle_alpha   90.00
_cell.angle_beta   90.00
_cell.angle_gamma   90.00
#
_symmetry.space_group_name_H-M   'P 1'
#
loop_
_entity.id
_entity.type
_entity.pdbx_description
1 polymer ?
#
loop_
_entity_poly.entity_id
_entity_poly.type
_entity_poly.pdbx_seq_one_letter_code
_entity_poly.pdbx_strand_id
1 'polypeptide(L)'
;MRENEDIWYGSFKRQVKVNESWINKIKMMFSYTTYKFYLYSKMQFKIAYGYDIGTKLNETLCKLYYRRHNAHVLQNAPKKQLLVFNIKDGWDPLCQFLGQPVPGTPFPHKNKNASITNEQMKTNATFLQMQFETKMSYFVILFLIVAVIFYQLW
;
A
#
# COMPACT_ATOMS: atom_id res chain seq x y z
N MET A 1 -2.71 14.26 11.38
CA MET A 1 -1.92 13.41 12.28
C MET A 1 -2.81 12.39 12.97
N ARG A 2 -2.33 11.15 13.16
CA ARG A 2 -2.97 10.17 14.05
C ARG A 2 -2.75 10.61 15.51
N GLU A 3 -3.61 10.14 16.40
CA GLU A 3 -3.56 10.46 17.84
C GLU A 3 -2.22 10.08 18.49
N ASN A 4 -1.66 8.93 18.11
CA ASN A 4 -0.34 8.49 18.53
C ASN A 4 0.32 7.59 17.47
N GLU A 5 1.62 7.32 17.67
CA GLU A 5 2.43 6.48 16.79
C GLU A 5 2.04 5.00 16.82
N ASP A 6 1.48 4.50 17.93
CA ASP A 6 1.05 3.11 18.07
C ASP A 6 -0.15 2.78 17.20
N ILE A 7 -1.16 3.66 17.23
CA ILE A 7 -2.37 3.56 16.42
C ILE A 7 -2.01 3.72 14.94
N TRP A 8 -1.10 4.66 14.61
CA TRP A 8 -0.57 4.77 13.26
C TRP A 8 0.12 3.47 12.82
N TYR A 9 1.03 2.95 13.64
CA TYR A 9 1.79 1.74 13.33
C TYR A 9 0.87 0.52 13.17
N GLY A 10 -0.16 0.36 14.01
CA GLY A 10 -1.14 -0.71 13.87
C GLY A 10 -1.88 -0.65 12.52
N SER A 11 -2.24 0.55 12.05
CA SER A 11 -2.80 0.74 10.72
C SER A 11 -1.81 0.44 9.61
N PHE A 12 -0.57 0.91 9.73
CA PHE A 12 0.49 0.69 8.76
C PHE A 12 0.83 -0.80 8.61
N LYS A 13 1.00 -1.50 9.73
CA LYS A 13 1.25 -2.95 9.79
C LYS A 13 0.16 -3.75 9.08
N ARG A 14 -1.12 -3.37 9.25
CA ARG A 14 -2.23 -4.01 8.51
C ARG A 14 -2.11 -3.81 7.01
N GLN A 15 -1.80 -2.59 6.57
CA GLN A 15 -1.64 -2.27 5.15
C GLN A 15 -0.53 -3.10 4.49
N VAL A 16 0.62 -3.22 5.16
CA VAL A 16 1.77 -3.98 4.63
C VAL A 16 1.50 -5.49 4.63
N LYS A 17 0.88 -6.02 5.69
CA LYS A 17 0.56 -7.47 5.79
C LYS A 17 -0.34 -7.98 4.68
N VAL A 18 -1.24 -7.15 4.14
CA VAL A 18 -2.06 -7.53 2.97
C VAL A 18 -1.17 -7.92 1.77
N ASN A 19 0.02 -7.33 1.66
CA ASN A 19 0.95 -7.58 0.56
C ASN A 19 2.01 -8.67 0.87
N GLU A 20 2.22 -9.03 2.14
CA GLU A 20 3.26 -9.98 2.57
C GLU A 20 2.91 -11.47 2.38
N SER A 21 1.67 -11.80 1.98
CA SER A 21 1.26 -13.20 1.78
C SER A 21 2.21 -13.94 0.84
N TRP A 22 2.66 -15.13 1.25
CA TRP A 22 3.51 -15.99 0.43
C TRP A 22 2.88 -16.32 -0.93
N ILE A 23 1.55 -16.36 -1.01
CA ILE A 23 0.79 -16.50 -2.25
C ILE A 23 1.08 -15.33 -3.21
N ASN A 24 1.18 -14.11 -2.69
CA ASN A 24 1.53 -12.94 -3.51
C ASN A 24 2.98 -13.02 -3.99
N LYS A 25 3.91 -13.53 -3.18
CA LYS A 25 5.30 -13.78 -3.60
C LYS A 25 5.38 -14.78 -4.75
N ILE A 26 4.59 -15.84 -4.72
CA ILE A 26 4.53 -16.80 -5.83
C ILE A 26 3.98 -16.14 -7.10
N LYS A 27 2.91 -15.34 -7.00
CA LYS A 27 2.39 -14.56 -8.13
C LYS A 27 3.46 -13.65 -8.74
N MET A 28 4.37 -13.09 -7.92
CA MET A 28 5.44 -12.20 -8.37
C MET A 28 6.52 -12.89 -9.21
N MET A 29 6.68 -14.21 -9.12
CA MET A 29 7.69 -14.94 -9.91
C MET A 29 7.27 -15.16 -11.37
N PHE A 30 5.96 -15.20 -11.64
CA PHE A 30 5.42 -15.63 -12.93
C PHE A 30 4.77 -14.51 -13.75
N SER A 31 4.93 -13.24 -13.35
CA SER A 31 4.42 -12.10 -14.11
C SER A 31 5.46 -10.99 -14.15
N TYR A 32 5.84 -10.59 -15.36
CA TYR A 32 6.79 -9.49 -15.59
C TYR A 32 6.24 -8.16 -15.07
N THR A 33 4.95 -7.89 -15.29
CA THR A 33 4.30 -6.68 -14.78
C THR A 33 4.27 -6.69 -13.25
N THR A 34 4.06 -7.85 -12.64
CA THR A 34 4.12 -8.00 -11.17
C THR A 34 5.52 -7.76 -10.63
N TYR A 35 6.56 -8.26 -11.31
CA TYR A 35 7.96 -7.99 -10.95
C TYR A 35 8.29 -6.49 -11.05
N LYS A 36 7.87 -5.81 -12.12
CA LYS A 36 8.01 -4.35 -12.24
C LYS A 36 7.28 -3.60 -11.13
N PHE A 37 6.03 -3.98 -10.84
CA PHE A 37 5.24 -3.38 -9.78
C PHE A 37 5.92 -3.53 -8.41
N TYR A 38 6.53 -4.68 -8.14
CA TYR A 38 7.32 -4.90 -6.93
C TYR A 38 8.51 -3.96 -6.81
N LEU A 39 9.32 -3.83 -7.87
CA LEU A 39 10.47 -2.91 -7.88
C LEU A 39 10.03 -1.47 -7.67
N TYR A 40 8.96 -1.06 -8.36
CA TYR A 40 8.34 0.26 -8.20
C TYR A 40 7.89 0.47 -6.75
N SER A 41 7.16 -0.48 -6.18
CA SER A 41 6.67 -0.39 -4.80
C SER A 41 7.83 -0.29 -3.80
N LYS A 42 8.88 -1.11 -3.97
CA LYS A 42 10.09 -1.05 -3.12
C LYS A 42 10.75 0.33 -3.19
N MET A 43 10.88 0.89 -4.39
CA MET A 43 11.44 2.23 -4.59
C MET A 43 10.56 3.31 -3.95
N GLN A 44 9.25 3.24 -4.16
CA GLN A 44 8.28 4.17 -3.58
C GLN A 44 8.36 4.18 -2.05
N PHE A 45 8.43 3.01 -1.41
CA PHE A 45 8.60 2.92 0.04
C PHE A 45 9.92 3.53 0.50
N LYS A 46 11.03 3.25 -0.19
CA LYS A 46 12.33 3.84 0.13
C LYS A 46 12.30 5.37 0.04
N ILE A 47 11.66 5.92 -0.99
CA ILE A 47 11.55 7.38 -1.18
C ILE A 47 10.63 7.99 -0.10
N ALA A 48 9.45 7.42 0.12
CA ALA A 48 8.45 7.97 1.02
C ALA A 48 8.93 7.99 2.49
N TYR A 49 9.71 7.00 2.90
CA TYR A 49 10.13 6.82 4.30
C TYR A 49 11.62 7.08 4.53
N GLY A 50 12.40 7.31 3.47
CA GLY A 50 13.85 7.52 3.56
C GLY A 50 14.65 6.28 3.99
N TYR A 51 14.02 5.09 3.97
CA TYR A 51 14.62 3.83 4.41
C TYR A 51 13.98 2.64 3.69
N ASP A 52 14.77 1.59 3.41
CA ASP A 52 14.25 0.35 2.86
C ASP A 52 13.53 -0.44 3.95
N ILE A 53 12.20 -0.44 3.92
CA ILE A 53 11.35 -1.19 4.87
C ILE A 53 11.60 -2.71 4.77
N GLY A 54 12.36 -3.16 3.76
CA GLY A 54 12.79 -4.54 3.61
C GLY A 54 11.60 -5.49 3.49
N THR A 55 11.85 -6.77 3.72
CA THR A 55 10.81 -7.81 3.74
C THR A 55 10.15 -7.99 5.10
N LYS A 56 10.59 -7.26 6.12
CA LYS A 56 10.10 -7.39 7.50
C LYS A 56 10.08 -6.02 8.18
N LEU A 57 8.89 -5.60 8.57
CA LEU A 57 8.66 -4.39 9.34
C LEU A 57 9.41 -4.41 10.69
N ASN A 58 10.20 -3.36 10.95
CA ASN A 58 10.78 -3.08 12.26
C ASN A 58 9.97 -1.95 12.93
N GLU A 59 9.24 -2.31 13.99
CA GLU A 59 8.35 -1.39 14.71
C GLU A 59 9.05 -0.12 15.20
N THR A 60 10.21 -0.29 15.85
CA THR A 60 10.99 0.81 16.42
C THR A 60 11.43 1.78 15.33
N LEU A 61 11.93 1.28 14.21
CA LEU A 61 12.32 2.12 13.08
C LEU A 61 11.10 2.84 12.47
N CYS A 62 9.99 2.13 12.25
CA CYS A 62 8.78 2.75 11.70
C CYS A 62 8.28 3.91 12.58
N LYS A 63 8.21 3.72 13.90
CA LYS A 63 7.80 4.77 14.86
C LYS A 63 8.79 5.93 14.90
N LEU A 64 10.10 5.63 14.86
CA LEU A 64 11.14 6.66 14.79
C LEU A 64 10.97 7.54 13.54
N TYR A 65 10.78 6.95 12.37
CA TYR A 65 10.57 7.69 11.12
C TYR A 65 9.27 8.49 11.13
N TYR A 66 8.20 7.94 11.69
CA TYR A 66 6.94 8.66 11.89
C TYR A 66 7.16 9.93 12.73
N ARG A 67 7.81 9.82 13.90
CA ARG A 67 8.12 10.98 14.75
C ARG A 67 9.01 11.99 14.03
N ARG A 68 10.08 11.51 13.39
CA ARG A 68 11.05 12.36 12.67
C ARG A 68 10.38 13.16 11.55
N HIS A 69 9.54 12.53 10.75
CA HIS A 69 8.82 13.20 9.66
C HIS A 69 7.87 14.26 10.20
N ASN A 70 7.03 13.92 11.19
CA ASN A 70 6.09 14.89 11.76
C ASN A 70 6.81 16.07 12.43
N ALA A 71 7.87 15.81 13.19
CA ALA A 71 8.69 16.88 13.80
C ALA A 71 9.31 17.79 12.73
N HIS A 72 9.84 17.21 11.65
CA HIS A 72 10.39 17.98 10.54
C HIS A 72 9.34 18.90 9.90
N VAL A 73 8.13 18.40 9.61
CA VAL A 73 7.04 19.22 9.04
C VAL A 73 6.62 20.33 10.01
N LEU A 74 6.42 20.01 11.30
CA LEU A 74 6.02 20.98 12.33
C LEU A 74 7.05 22.09 12.53
N GLN A 75 8.35 21.78 12.40
CA GLN A 75 9.43 22.75 12.59
C GLN A 75 9.65 23.64 11.38
N ASN A 76 9.50 23.11 10.16
CA ASN A 76 9.94 23.79 8.94
C ASN A 76 8.79 24.41 8.13
N ALA A 77 7.56 23.94 8.28
CA ALA A 77 6.43 24.52 7.54
C ALA A 77 6.00 25.88 8.14
N PRO A 78 5.69 26.90 7.32
CA PRO A 78 5.14 28.16 7.81
C PRO A 78 3.84 27.93 8.58
N LYS A 79 3.75 28.42 9.83
CA LYS A 79 2.60 28.14 10.72
C LYS A 79 1.25 28.49 10.10
N LYS A 80 1.17 29.57 9.30
CA LYS A 80 -0.07 30.00 8.62
C LYS A 80 -0.48 29.08 7.45
N GLN A 81 0.43 28.25 6.96
CA GLN A 81 0.22 27.31 5.85
C GLN A 81 0.21 25.85 6.33
N LEU A 82 0.09 25.62 7.64
CA LEU A 82 0.12 24.30 8.24
C LEU A 82 -1.14 24.04 9.07
N LEU A 83 -1.88 22.99 8.70
CA LEU A 83 -2.97 22.43 9.49
C LEU A 83 -2.56 21.07 10.05
N VAL A 84 -2.54 20.94 11.39
CA VAL A 84 -2.38 19.64 12.06
C VAL A 84 -3.76 18.99 12.18
N PHE A 85 -4.15 18.26 11.14
CA PHE A 85 -5.52 17.73 10.99
C PHE A 85 -5.68 16.29 11.50
N ASN A 86 -6.62 15.97 12.40
CA ASN A 86 -6.99 14.59 12.70
C ASN A 86 -8.16 14.15 11.81
N ILE A 87 -8.06 12.96 11.20
CA ILE A 87 -9.09 12.42 10.29
C ILE A 87 -10.46 12.29 10.98
N LYS A 88 -10.48 12.15 12.32
CA LYS A 88 -11.71 12.11 13.11
C LYS A 88 -12.44 13.45 13.19
N ASP A 89 -11.77 14.56 12.89
CA ASP A 89 -12.33 15.90 13.00
C ASP A 89 -13.27 16.24 11.82
N GLY A 90 -13.30 15.41 10.77
CA GLY A 90 -14.23 15.58 9.65
C GLY A 90 -13.91 16.78 8.76
N TRP A 91 -14.95 17.39 8.18
CA TRP A 91 -14.79 18.47 7.21
C TRP A 91 -14.40 19.81 7.82
N ASP A 92 -14.94 20.12 9.00
CA ASP A 92 -14.95 21.48 9.56
C ASP A 92 -13.56 22.15 9.63
N PRO A 93 -12.54 21.59 10.31
CA PRO A 93 -11.25 22.25 10.41
C PRO A 93 -10.49 22.29 9.06
N LEU A 94 -10.76 21.32 8.17
CA LEU A 94 -10.13 21.28 6.85
C LEU A 94 -10.71 22.38 5.95
N CYS A 95 -12.03 22.48 5.88
CA CYS A 95 -12.74 23.48 5.10
C CYS A 95 -12.44 24.90 5.61
N GLN A 96 -12.42 25.11 6.93
CA GLN A 96 -12.03 26.39 7.53
C GLN A 96 -10.61 26.81 7.14
N PHE A 97 -9.65 25.88 7.22
CA PHE A 97 -8.26 26.16 6.84
C PHE A 97 -8.10 26.48 5.34
N LEU A 98 -8.89 25.82 4.49
CA LEU A 98 -8.86 26.02 3.04
C LEU A 98 -9.73 27.20 2.55
N GLY A 99 -10.53 27.82 3.43
CA GLY A 99 -11.48 28.87 3.06
C GLY A 99 -12.62 28.37 2.15
N GLN A 100 -13.02 27.10 2.29
CA GLN A 100 -14.04 26.46 1.46
C GLN A 100 -15.30 26.15 2.29
N PRO A 101 -16.49 26.10 1.67
CA PRO A 101 -17.70 25.66 2.38
C PRO A 101 -17.62 24.17 2.76
N VAL A 102 -18.27 23.81 3.87
CA VAL A 102 -18.41 22.40 4.29
C VAL A 102 -19.38 21.69 3.34
N PRO A 103 -18.99 20.56 2.71
CA PRO A 103 -19.90 19.78 1.87
C PRO A 103 -21.04 19.15 2.68
N GLY A 104 -22.21 18.99 2.07
CA GLY A 104 -23.34 18.26 2.66
C GLY A 104 -23.17 16.72 2.69
N THR A 105 -21.99 16.21 2.37
CA THR A 105 -21.69 14.77 2.33
C THR A 105 -20.84 14.34 3.52
N PRO A 106 -20.97 13.10 4.01
CA PRO A 106 -20.17 12.63 5.13
C PRO A 106 -18.68 12.58 4.76
N PHE A 107 -17.82 12.84 5.74
CA PHE A 107 -16.37 12.76 5.55
C PHE A 107 -15.96 11.33 5.13
N PRO A 108 -15.13 11.17 4.08
CA PRO A 108 -14.87 9.85 3.50
C PRO A 108 -14.02 8.95 4.41
N HIS A 109 -14.42 7.68 4.53
CA HIS A 109 -13.67 6.65 5.28
C HIS A 109 -13.46 5.37 4.46
N LYS A 110 -12.83 5.50 3.28
CA LYS A 110 -12.69 4.39 2.31
C LYS A 110 -11.69 3.30 2.70
N ASN A 111 -10.50 3.67 3.18
CA ASN A 111 -9.43 2.71 3.47
C ASN A 111 -9.56 2.05 4.86
N LYS A 112 -10.72 1.46 5.14
CA LYS A 112 -10.97 0.73 6.39
C LYS A 112 -10.29 -0.63 6.32
N ASN A 113 -9.43 -0.94 7.29
CA ASN A 113 -8.73 -2.23 7.38
C ASN A 113 -7.97 -2.64 6.11
N ALA A 114 -7.33 -1.67 5.43
CA ALA A 114 -6.57 -1.91 4.19
C ALA A 114 -7.42 -2.41 3.00
N SER A 115 -8.74 -2.21 3.04
CA SER A 115 -9.71 -2.62 2.01
C SER A 115 -9.39 -2.08 0.62
N ILE A 116 -8.74 -0.91 0.54
CA ILE A 116 -8.41 -0.25 -0.73
C ILE A 116 -7.57 -1.14 -1.64
N THR A 117 -6.74 -2.00 -1.05
CA THR A 117 -5.88 -2.92 -1.81
C THR A 117 -6.72 -3.94 -2.59
N ASN A 118 -7.77 -4.47 -1.95
CA ASN A 118 -8.68 -5.44 -2.58
C ASN A 118 -9.53 -4.79 -3.67
N GLU A 119 -9.92 -3.54 -3.47
CA GLU A 119 -10.64 -2.75 -4.48
C GLU A 119 -9.75 -2.49 -5.71
N GLN A 120 -8.53 -2.02 -5.48
CA GLN A 120 -7.54 -1.77 -6.54
C GLN A 120 -7.23 -3.02 -7.36
N MET A 121 -7.16 -4.20 -6.72
CA MET A 121 -6.95 -5.47 -7.41
C MET A 121 -8.04 -5.80 -8.44
N LYS A 122 -9.24 -5.23 -8.32
CA LYS A 122 -10.36 -5.50 -9.23
C LYS A 122 -10.56 -4.43 -10.29
N THR A 123 -10.16 -3.19 -10.01
CA THR A 123 -10.51 -2.03 -10.85
C THR A 123 -9.33 -1.48 -11.64
N ASN A 124 -8.11 -1.63 -11.16
CA ASN A 124 -6.95 -1.02 -11.78
C ASN A 124 -6.39 -1.92 -12.90
N ALA A 125 -6.22 -1.34 -14.09
CA ALA A 125 -5.75 -2.04 -15.29
C ALA A 125 -4.41 -2.76 -15.10
N THR A 126 -3.48 -2.19 -14.31
CA THR A 126 -2.19 -2.83 -14.02
C THR A 126 -2.38 -4.13 -13.26
N PHE A 127 -3.26 -4.12 -12.24
CA PHE A 127 -3.55 -5.32 -11.45
C PHE A 127 -4.33 -6.37 -12.25
N LEU A 128 -5.21 -5.95 -13.16
CA LEU A 128 -5.89 -6.87 -14.08
C LEU A 128 -4.89 -7.53 -15.03
N GLN A 129 -3.94 -6.78 -15.59
CA GLN A 129 -2.88 -7.32 -16.43
C GLN A 129 -1.99 -8.30 -15.65
N MET A 130 -1.60 -7.96 -14.42
CA MET A 130 -0.84 -8.86 -13.55
C MET A 130 -1.56 -10.19 -13.33
N GLN A 131 -2.88 -10.15 -13.10
CA GLN A 131 -3.70 -11.36 -12.93
C GLN A 131 -3.77 -12.19 -14.22
N PHE A 132 -3.88 -11.53 -15.37
CA PHE A 132 -3.89 -12.21 -16.66
C PHE A 132 -2.57 -12.93 -16.92
N GLU A 133 -1.43 -12.24 -16.81
CA GLU A 133 -0.09 -12.82 -16.98
C GLU A 133 0.12 -14.02 -16.04
N THR A 134 -0.24 -13.86 -14.77
CA THR A 134 -0.08 -14.93 -13.76
C THR A 134 -0.92 -16.17 -14.12
N LYS A 135 -2.18 -15.98 -14.54
CA LYS A 135 -3.06 -17.09 -14.95
C LYS A 135 -2.53 -17.79 -16.20
N MET A 136 -2.02 -17.03 -17.17
CA MET A 136 -1.40 -17.58 -18.37
C MET A 136 -0.16 -18.41 -18.05
N SER A 137 0.71 -17.92 -17.16
CA SER A 137 1.89 -18.67 -16.75
C SER A 137 1.53 -19.97 -16.01
N TYR A 138 0.54 -19.96 -15.12
CA TYR A 138 0.07 -21.20 -14.49
C TYR A 138 -0.52 -22.19 -15.49
N PHE A 139 -1.26 -21.70 -16.49
CA PHE A 139 -1.78 -22.54 -17.55
C PHE A 139 -0.66 -23.20 -18.37
N VAL A 140 0.36 -22.43 -18.76
CA VAL A 140 1.53 -22.96 -19.49
C VAL A 140 2.31 -23.97 -18.65
N ILE A 141 2.57 -23.67 -17.37
CA ILE A 141 3.27 -24.60 -16.47
C ILE A 141 2.49 -25.90 -16.32
N LEU A 142 1.18 -25.82 -16.09
CA LEU A 142 0.33 -26.99 -15.98
C LEU A 142 0.33 -27.81 -17.27
N PHE A 143 0.22 -27.15 -18.42
CA PHE A 143 0.25 -27.80 -19.73
C PHE A 143 1.58 -28.53 -19.96
N LEU A 144 2.71 -27.90 -19.66
CA LEU A 144 4.04 -28.52 -19.79
C LEU A 144 4.19 -29.72 -18.85
N ILE A 145 3.71 -29.62 -17.61
CA ILE A 145 3.73 -30.75 -16.65
C ILE A 145 2.93 -31.93 -17.20
N VAL A 146 1.71 -31.69 -17.69
CA VAL A 146 0.85 -32.74 -18.27
C VAL A 146 1.50 -33.35 -19.51
N ALA A 147 2.10 -32.54 -20.39
CA ALA A 147 2.80 -33.02 -21.57
C ALA A 147 4.00 -33.92 -21.22
N VAL A 148 4.79 -33.54 -20.21
CA VAL A 148 5.93 -34.35 -19.74
C VAL A 148 5.46 -35.67 -19.13
N ILE A 149 4.41 -35.65 -18.31
CA ILE A 149 3.83 -36.88 -17.73
C ILE A 149 3.32 -37.79 -18.84
N PHE A 150 2.62 -37.23 -19.84
CA PHE A 150 2.12 -38.01 -20.97
C PHE A 150 3.27 -38.64 -21.78
N TYR A 151 4.34 -37.89 -22.03
CA TYR A 151 5.55 -38.40 -22.69
C TYR A 151 6.30 -39.49 -21.91
N GLN A 152 6.18 -39.51 -20.58
CA GLN A 152 6.81 -40.57 -19.76
C GLN A 152 5.96 -41.83 -19.64
N LEU A 153 4.66 -41.74 -19.89
CA LEU A 153 3.71 -42.84 -19.77
C LEU A 153 3.46 -43.61 -21.08
N TRP A 154 3.94 -43.08 -22.21
CA TRP A 154 3.78 -43.64 -23.55
C TRP A 154 5.13 -43.69 -24.27
#